data_AF-A0AAV2SJ81-F1
#
_entry.id   AF-A0AAV2SJ81-F1
#
_cell.length_a   1.000
_cell.length_b   1.000
_cell.length_c   1.000
_cell.angle_alpha   90.00
_cell.angle_beta   90.00
_cell.angle_gamma   90.00
#
_symmetry.space_group_name_H-M   'P 1'
#
loop_
_entity.id
_entity.type
_entity.pdbx_description
1 polymer ?
#
loop_
_entity_poly.entity_id
_entity_poly.type
_entity_poly.pdbx_seq_one_letter_code
_entity_poly.pdbx_strand_id
1 'polypeptide(L)'
;TINSCHMLCRATDKNSLAMMNFYNFMLTALLVTIPCNAADNSQSENCPDNFIDAAGGCFYVGQQESPGITEITWLDAQELCSVMSTDEWFTALAKFDSTEQLESLSEQWAIISSSMYDYPYMWIGLTKELGSDKWMWLDGISLSPYSNMWREGYPTNDGEFAYLVDVKVYGSTEYGRLQIEGMPQVALRRYVCQAT
;
A
#
# COMPACT_ATOMS: atom_id res chain seq x y z
N THR A 1 -20.83 -19.84 26.73
CA THR A 1 -20.22 -19.95 25.39
C THR A 1 -21.00 -19.06 24.47
N ILE A 2 -20.41 -17.93 24.07
CA ILE A 2 -21.06 -16.85 23.30
C ILE A 2 -20.59 -16.99 21.84
N ASN A 3 -21.50 -16.68 20.89
CA ASN A 3 -21.31 -16.17 19.52
C ASN A 3 -22.36 -16.81 18.58
N SER A 4 -23.08 -16.13 17.69
CA SER A 4 -22.88 -14.81 17.09
C SER A 4 -24.20 -14.19 16.64
N CYS A 5 -24.19 -12.87 16.59
CA CYS A 5 -25.25 -11.98 16.16
C CYS A 5 -25.39 -11.97 14.64
N HIS A 6 -26.65 -11.95 14.20
CA HIS A 6 -27.12 -11.80 12.82
C HIS A 6 -27.09 -10.31 12.45
N MET A 7 -26.43 -9.90 11.36
CA MET A 7 -26.77 -8.64 10.71
C MET A 7 -26.57 -8.73 9.20
N LEU A 8 -27.69 -8.78 8.50
CA LEU A 8 -27.84 -8.83 7.05
C LEU A 8 -27.64 -7.42 6.47
N CYS A 9 -26.67 -7.24 5.59
CA CYS A 9 -26.63 -6.11 4.67
C CYS A 9 -27.77 -6.24 3.65
N ARG A 10 -28.55 -5.17 3.55
CA ARG A 10 -29.68 -5.00 2.64
C ARG A 10 -29.16 -4.29 1.40
N ALA A 11 -28.92 -5.01 0.31
CA ALA A 11 -28.74 -4.40 -1.01
C ALA A 11 -30.10 -4.37 -1.71
N THR A 12 -30.67 -3.17 -1.82
CA THR A 12 -31.81 -2.87 -2.69
C THR A 12 -31.28 -2.62 -4.09
N ASP A 13 -31.59 -3.51 -5.05
CA ASP A 13 -31.52 -3.17 -6.46
C ASP A 13 -32.92 -2.96 -7.04
N LYS A 14 -33.10 -1.74 -7.56
CA LYS A 14 -34.25 -1.28 -8.33
C LYS A 14 -33.90 -1.38 -9.82
N ASN A 15 -34.92 -1.72 -10.59
CA ASN A 15 -35.07 -1.59 -12.05
C ASN A 15 -34.45 -2.73 -12.87
N SER A 16 -35.09 -3.27 -13.90
CA SER A 16 -36.47 -3.18 -14.39
C SER A 16 -36.57 -4.19 -15.53
N LEU A 17 -37.41 -5.21 -15.35
CA LEU A 17 -38.36 -5.80 -16.30
C LEU A 17 -38.04 -5.76 -17.81
N ALA A 18 -37.84 -6.94 -18.41
CA ALA A 18 -38.29 -7.22 -19.77
C ALA A 18 -38.82 -8.67 -19.92
N MET A 19 -40.14 -8.73 -20.09
CA MET A 19 -40.93 -9.67 -20.91
C MET A 19 -41.12 -11.14 -20.47
N MET A 20 -42.35 -11.37 -20.02
CA MET A 20 -43.06 -12.64 -19.88
C MET A 20 -43.09 -13.46 -21.18
N ASN A 21 -43.03 -14.79 -21.06
CA ASN A 21 -43.82 -15.68 -21.90
C ASN A 21 -44.23 -16.94 -21.13
N PHE A 22 -45.53 -17.19 -21.12
CA PHE A 22 -46.22 -18.27 -20.42
C PHE A 22 -46.14 -19.57 -21.22
N TYR A 23 -45.58 -20.65 -20.65
CA TYR A 23 -46.05 -22.02 -20.87
C TYR A 23 -45.77 -22.89 -19.63
N ASN A 24 -46.73 -23.75 -19.32
CA ASN A 24 -46.96 -24.43 -18.05
C ASN A 24 -46.89 -25.94 -18.30
N PHE A 25 -46.03 -26.72 -17.60
CA PHE A 25 -46.32 -28.05 -17.04
C PHE A 25 -45.07 -28.80 -16.49
N MET A 26 -45.19 -29.20 -15.21
CA MET A 26 -44.74 -30.46 -14.58
C MET A 26 -43.24 -30.84 -14.48
N LEU A 27 -42.70 -30.57 -13.29
CA LEU A 27 -42.22 -31.57 -12.31
C LEU A 27 -41.17 -32.62 -12.74
N THR A 28 -39.89 -32.27 -12.59
CA THR A 28 -38.83 -33.18 -12.08
C THR A 28 -37.80 -32.35 -11.32
N ALA A 29 -37.85 -32.42 -9.99
CA ALA A 29 -36.82 -31.83 -9.13
C ALA A 29 -35.58 -32.76 -9.13
N LEU A 30 -34.66 -32.54 -10.06
CA LEU A 30 -33.28 -33.02 -9.93
C LEU A 30 -32.53 -32.05 -9.02
N LEU A 31 -32.32 -32.45 -7.78
CA LEU A 31 -31.39 -31.78 -6.87
C LEU A 31 -29.97 -32.01 -7.38
N VAL A 32 -29.52 -31.15 -8.30
CA VAL A 32 -28.09 -30.98 -8.54
C VAL A 32 -27.55 -30.25 -7.31
N THR A 33 -26.84 -30.96 -6.44
CA THR A 33 -25.98 -30.32 -5.44
C THR A 33 -24.86 -29.65 -6.20
N ILE A 34 -25.10 -28.41 -6.63
CA ILE A 34 -24.03 -27.52 -7.08
C ILE A 34 -23.20 -27.28 -5.82
N PRO A 35 -21.92 -27.70 -5.75
CA PRO A 35 -21.07 -27.17 -4.71
C PRO A 35 -21.08 -25.65 -4.90
N CYS A 36 -21.46 -24.90 -3.85
CA CYS A 36 -21.00 -23.52 -3.77
C CYS A 36 -19.49 -23.62 -3.75
N ASN A 37 -18.85 -23.56 -4.93
CA ASN A 37 -17.53 -22.99 -4.99
C ASN A 37 -17.71 -21.61 -4.38
N ALA A 38 -17.26 -21.47 -3.13
CA ALA A 38 -16.73 -20.20 -2.69
C ALA A 38 -15.57 -19.91 -3.65
N ALA A 39 -15.90 -19.35 -4.81
CA ALA A 39 -15.00 -18.42 -5.45
C ALA A 39 -14.98 -17.23 -4.50
N ASP A 40 -14.15 -17.36 -3.47
CA ASP A 40 -13.71 -16.25 -2.66
C ASP A 40 -12.79 -15.44 -3.58
N ASN A 41 -13.43 -14.58 -4.37
CA ASN A 41 -12.77 -13.68 -5.29
C ASN A 41 -12.74 -12.29 -4.64
N SER A 42 -11.60 -11.95 -4.07
CA SER A 42 -10.93 -10.70 -4.42
C SER A 42 -9.47 -10.72 -3.95
N GLN A 43 -8.65 -11.61 -4.50
CA GLN A 43 -7.28 -11.15 -4.80
C GLN A 43 -7.45 -10.22 -5.99
N SER A 44 -7.15 -8.93 -5.81
CA SER A 44 -7.16 -8.01 -6.93
C SER A 44 -6.23 -8.58 -8.00
N GLU A 45 -6.71 -8.78 -9.23
CA GLU A 45 -5.87 -9.14 -10.39
C GLU A 45 -4.78 -8.08 -10.71
N ASN A 46 -4.60 -7.07 -9.86
CA ASN A 46 -3.74 -5.93 -10.09
C ASN A 46 -2.42 -5.97 -9.31
N CYS A 47 -2.30 -6.75 -8.22
CA CYS A 47 -1.10 -6.73 -7.38
C CYS A 47 -0.66 -8.14 -6.94
N PRO A 48 0.65 -8.36 -6.71
CA PRO A 48 1.14 -9.59 -6.10
C PRO A 48 0.57 -9.85 -4.71
N ASP A 49 0.60 -11.11 -4.27
CA ASP A 49 0.21 -11.48 -2.91
C ASP A 49 0.94 -10.62 -1.86
N ASN A 50 0.18 -10.14 -0.87
CA ASN A 50 0.62 -9.29 0.24
C ASN A 50 0.99 -7.85 -0.15
N PHE A 51 0.85 -7.46 -1.42
CA PHE A 51 0.92 -6.05 -1.82
C PHE A 51 -0.47 -5.41 -1.73
N ILE A 52 -0.46 -4.12 -1.40
CA ILE A 52 -1.61 -3.25 -1.28
C ILE A 52 -1.74 -2.47 -2.59
N ASP A 53 -2.90 -2.56 -3.23
CA ASP A 53 -3.26 -1.64 -4.30
C ASP A 53 -3.52 -0.25 -3.69
N ALA A 54 -2.80 0.75 -4.18
CA ALA A 54 -3.01 2.16 -3.86
C ALA A 54 -2.95 2.99 -5.14
N ALA A 55 -4.13 3.40 -5.63
CA ALA A 55 -4.33 4.15 -6.87
C ALA A 55 -3.57 3.56 -8.07
N GLY A 56 -3.64 2.24 -8.24
CA GLY A 56 -3.00 1.52 -9.35
C GLY A 56 -1.50 1.26 -9.19
N GLY A 57 -0.90 1.60 -8.05
CA GLY A 57 0.42 1.11 -7.66
C GLY A 57 0.30 -0.04 -6.65
N CYS A 58 1.23 -0.99 -6.67
CA CYS A 58 1.27 -2.12 -5.75
C CYS A 58 2.37 -1.92 -4.72
N PHE A 59 2.02 -1.79 -3.44
CA PHE A 59 2.96 -1.45 -2.38
C PHE A 59 3.00 -2.48 -1.27
N TYR A 60 4.18 -2.69 -0.69
CA TYR A 60 4.36 -3.53 0.49
C TYR A 60 5.11 -2.74 1.56
N VAL A 61 4.65 -2.81 2.81
CA VAL A 61 5.36 -2.19 3.95
C VAL A 61 6.02 -3.26 4.78
N GLY A 62 7.35 -3.29 4.70
CA GLY A 62 8.19 -4.18 5.50
C GLY A 62 8.57 -3.55 6.83
N GLN A 63 8.67 -4.38 7.87
CA GLN A 63 9.15 -4.00 9.19
C GLN A 63 10.08 -5.07 9.73
N GLN A 64 11.13 -4.63 10.41
CA GLN A 64 12.03 -5.52 11.12
C GLN A 64 11.37 -6.16 12.35
N GLU A 65 11.61 -7.46 12.60
CA GLU A 65 10.98 -8.19 13.70
C GLU A 65 11.47 -7.77 15.11
N SER A 66 12.71 -7.29 15.23
CA SER A 66 13.34 -6.94 16.52
C SER A 66 13.79 -5.47 16.55
N PRO A 67 12.97 -4.54 17.06
CA PRO A 67 13.33 -3.12 17.14
C PRO A 67 14.54 -2.90 18.06
N GLY A 68 15.56 -2.20 17.55
CA GLY A 68 16.73 -1.77 18.34
C GLY A 68 17.93 -2.71 18.36
N ILE A 69 17.94 -3.79 17.57
CA ILE A 69 19.10 -4.69 17.42
C ILE A 69 19.65 -4.63 15.98
N THR A 70 18.77 -4.68 14.99
CA THR A 70 19.13 -4.52 13.58
C THR A 70 18.66 -3.15 13.09
N GLU A 71 19.46 -2.57 12.22
CA GLU A 71 19.30 -1.24 11.66
C GLU A 71 19.28 -1.45 10.15
N ILE A 72 18.20 -1.03 9.47
CA ILE A 72 18.05 -1.21 8.01
C ILE A 72 18.60 0.04 7.35
N THR A 73 19.75 -0.07 6.68
CA THR A 73 20.23 1.00 5.81
C THR A 73 19.36 1.09 4.57
N TRP A 74 19.45 2.21 3.83
CA TRP A 74 18.72 2.35 2.57
C TRP A 74 19.08 1.23 1.57
N LEU A 75 20.36 0.84 1.52
CA LEU A 75 20.82 -0.24 0.64
C LEU A 75 20.27 -1.61 1.06
N ASP A 76 20.23 -1.91 2.36
CA ASP A 76 19.62 -3.14 2.86
C ASP A 76 18.12 -3.19 2.51
N ALA A 77 17.43 -2.06 2.64
CA ALA A 77 16.02 -1.94 2.28
C ALA A 77 15.78 -2.20 0.78
N GLN A 78 16.66 -1.69 -0.09
CA GLN A 78 16.62 -1.98 -1.52
C GLN A 78 16.82 -3.46 -1.81
N GLU A 79 17.78 -4.11 -1.16
CA GLU A 79 18.01 -5.55 -1.30
C GLU A 79 16.79 -6.35 -0.83
N LEU A 80 16.21 -5.99 0.32
CA LEU A 80 15.00 -6.63 0.87
C LEU A 80 13.79 -6.52 -0.08
N CYS A 81 13.64 -5.40 -0.78
CA CYS A 81 12.61 -5.29 -1.83
C CYS A 81 12.96 -6.14 -3.06
N SER A 82 14.22 -6.11 -3.51
CA SER A 82 14.64 -6.82 -4.72
C SER A 82 14.49 -8.34 -4.61
N VAL A 83 14.72 -8.94 -3.44
CA VAL A 83 14.51 -10.39 -3.22
C VAL A 83 13.05 -10.83 -3.29
N MET A 84 12.10 -9.90 -3.24
CA MET A 84 10.65 -10.19 -3.40
C MET A 84 10.23 -10.27 -4.87
N SER A 85 11.12 -9.92 -5.81
CA SER A 85 10.82 -10.03 -7.24
C SER A 85 10.53 -11.48 -7.63
N THR A 86 9.61 -11.65 -8.56
CA THR A 86 9.25 -12.94 -9.15
C THR A 86 9.48 -12.89 -10.67
N ASP A 87 9.16 -13.98 -11.38
CA ASP A 87 9.20 -13.99 -12.84
C ASP A 87 8.17 -13.04 -13.48
N GLU A 88 7.11 -12.69 -12.73
CA GLU A 88 6.01 -11.83 -13.19
C GLU A 88 6.15 -10.38 -12.74
N TRP A 89 6.81 -10.14 -11.61
CA TRP A 89 6.83 -8.84 -10.95
C TRP A 89 8.23 -8.41 -10.57
N PHE A 90 8.62 -7.20 -10.98
CA PHE A 90 9.84 -6.57 -10.53
C PHE A 90 9.56 -5.76 -9.27
N THR A 91 10.32 -6.00 -8.19
CA THR A 91 10.15 -5.28 -6.92
C THR A 91 11.39 -4.45 -6.56
N ALA A 92 11.17 -3.20 -6.18
CA ALA A 92 12.21 -2.28 -5.70
C ALA A 92 11.66 -1.40 -4.57
N LEU A 93 12.51 -0.56 -3.96
CA LEU A 93 11.99 0.47 -3.06
C LEU A 93 10.99 1.37 -3.78
N ALA A 94 9.95 1.77 -3.05
CA ALA A 94 8.76 2.37 -3.64
C ALA A 94 9.04 3.71 -4.31
N LYS A 95 8.44 3.88 -5.49
CA LYS A 95 8.25 5.16 -6.16
C LYS A 95 6.76 5.52 -6.12
N PHE A 96 6.47 6.81 -6.01
CA PHE A 96 5.11 7.33 -6.16
C PHE A 96 5.05 8.20 -7.41
N ASP A 97 4.28 7.77 -8.39
CA ASP A 97 4.06 8.47 -9.66
C ASP A 97 3.11 9.67 -9.50
N SER A 98 2.29 9.66 -8.46
CA SER A 98 1.34 10.71 -8.17
C SER A 98 1.13 10.89 -6.67
N THR A 99 0.66 12.08 -6.28
CA THR A 99 0.19 12.32 -4.91
C THR A 99 -0.95 11.40 -4.54
N GLU A 100 -1.81 11.04 -5.50
CA GLU A 100 -2.96 10.16 -5.29
C GLU A 100 -2.52 8.76 -4.83
N GLN A 101 -1.43 8.21 -5.38
CA GLN A 101 -0.86 6.95 -4.89
C GLN A 101 -0.38 7.07 -3.44
N LEU A 102 0.32 8.16 -3.10
CA LEU A 102 0.81 8.37 -1.73
C LEU A 102 -0.36 8.58 -0.73
N GLU A 103 -1.40 9.31 -1.14
CA GLU A 103 -2.60 9.53 -0.33
C GLU A 103 -3.38 8.22 -0.14
N SER A 104 -3.58 7.44 -1.20
CA SER A 104 -4.23 6.13 -1.11
C SER A 104 -3.44 5.16 -0.23
N LEU A 105 -2.10 5.15 -0.31
CA LEU A 105 -1.27 4.37 0.61
C LEU A 105 -1.40 4.86 2.06
N SER A 106 -1.53 6.18 2.26
CA SER A 106 -1.71 6.77 3.60
C SER A 106 -3.02 6.33 4.26
N GLU A 107 -4.10 6.22 3.49
CA GLU A 107 -5.39 5.70 3.97
C GLU A 107 -5.27 4.23 4.40
N GLN A 108 -4.60 3.40 3.60
CA GLN A 108 -4.37 1.99 3.91
C GLN A 108 -3.42 1.83 5.12
N TRP A 109 -2.43 2.71 5.23
CA TRP A 109 -1.46 2.73 6.32
C TRP A 109 -2.11 2.88 7.70
N ALA A 110 -3.21 3.66 7.79
CA ALA A 110 -3.97 3.80 9.04
C ALA A 110 -4.49 2.46 9.58
N ILE A 111 -4.73 1.47 8.70
CA ILE A 111 -5.16 0.12 9.08
C ILE A 111 -3.94 -0.77 9.32
N ILE A 112 -2.98 -0.80 8.39
CA ILE A 112 -1.80 -1.69 8.43
C ILE A 112 -0.96 -1.46 9.69
N SER A 113 -0.73 -0.18 10.02
CA SER A 113 0.11 0.23 11.15
C SER A 113 -0.41 -0.25 12.51
N SER A 114 -1.70 -0.58 12.64
CA SER A 114 -2.31 -1.06 13.91
C SER A 114 -1.73 -2.38 14.41
N SER A 115 -1.13 -3.17 13.51
CA SER A 115 -0.47 -4.45 13.82
C SER A 115 1.04 -4.33 14.02
N MET A 116 1.60 -3.14 13.82
CA MET A 116 3.03 -2.84 13.87
C MET A 116 3.38 -2.09 15.18
N TYR A 117 4.66 -2.07 15.56
CA TYR A 117 5.07 -1.27 16.75
C TYR A 117 5.06 0.24 16.44
N ASP A 118 5.23 1.12 17.42
CA ASP A 118 5.26 2.58 17.14
C ASP A 118 6.61 2.98 16.54
N TYR A 119 6.65 3.35 15.25
CA TYR A 119 7.85 3.81 14.54
C TYR A 119 7.50 4.54 13.23
N PRO A 120 7.51 5.86 13.14
CA PRO A 120 6.83 6.57 12.05
C PRO A 120 7.59 6.63 10.71
N TYR A 121 8.77 6.03 10.59
CA TYR A 121 9.68 6.28 9.46
C TYR A 121 9.86 5.04 8.58
N MET A 122 9.83 5.21 7.25
CA MET A 122 9.91 4.10 6.28
C MET A 122 10.73 4.48 5.04
N TRP A 123 11.74 3.69 4.68
CA TRP A 123 12.54 3.92 3.47
C TRP A 123 11.72 3.85 2.17
N ILE A 124 12.10 4.66 1.17
CA ILE A 124 11.55 4.65 -0.18
C ILE A 124 12.63 4.84 -1.25
N GLY A 125 12.28 4.65 -2.51
CA GLY A 125 13.20 4.61 -3.66
C GLY A 125 13.60 6.00 -4.19
N LEU A 126 13.72 7.00 -3.31
CA LEU A 126 14.08 8.37 -3.68
C LEU A 126 15.42 8.74 -3.07
N THR A 127 16.34 9.26 -3.89
CA THR A 127 17.70 9.63 -3.48
C THR A 127 18.06 11.01 -4.00
N LYS A 128 18.95 11.72 -3.30
CA LYS A 128 19.50 12.98 -3.79
C LYS A 128 20.65 12.69 -4.77
N GLU A 129 20.62 13.33 -5.93
CA GLU A 129 21.69 13.21 -6.92
C GLU A 129 23.00 13.82 -6.36
N LEU A 130 24.10 13.09 -6.48
CA LEU A 130 25.39 13.49 -5.92
C LEU A 130 25.85 14.83 -6.52
N GLY A 131 26.07 15.82 -5.65
CA GLY A 131 26.56 17.15 -6.05
C GLY A 131 25.48 18.05 -6.69
N SER A 132 24.19 17.69 -6.58
CA SER A 132 23.08 18.52 -7.05
C SER A 132 21.97 18.60 -6.00
N ASP A 133 21.01 19.52 -6.17
CA ASP A 133 19.83 19.65 -5.32
C ASP A 133 18.62 18.88 -5.86
N LYS A 134 18.84 17.94 -6.78
CA LYS A 134 17.77 17.15 -7.40
C LYS A 134 17.54 15.86 -6.64
N TRP A 135 16.26 15.52 -6.46
CA TRP A 135 15.83 14.25 -5.93
C TRP A 135 15.35 13.36 -7.06
N MET A 136 15.88 12.14 -7.14
CA MET A 136 15.73 11.21 -8.24
C MET A 136 15.19 9.88 -7.73
N TRP A 137 14.13 9.39 -8.36
CA TRP A 137 13.64 8.03 -8.18
C TRP A 137 14.63 7.04 -8.83
N LEU A 138 14.54 5.75 -8.47
CA LEU A 138 15.45 4.72 -8.98
C LEU A 138 15.34 4.47 -10.49
N ASP A 139 14.23 4.87 -11.12
CA ASP A 139 14.06 4.83 -12.57
C ASP A 139 14.66 6.04 -13.29
N GLY A 140 15.28 6.97 -12.56
CA GLY A 140 15.90 8.17 -13.10
C GLY A 140 14.92 9.33 -13.35
N ILE A 141 13.68 9.27 -12.88
CA ILE A 141 12.74 10.40 -12.93
C ILE A 141 12.94 11.30 -11.70
N SER A 142 13.00 12.61 -11.91
CA SER A 142 13.17 13.57 -10.81
C SER A 142 11.85 13.89 -10.12
N LEU A 143 11.85 13.95 -8.79
CA LEU A 143 10.76 14.55 -8.02
C LEU A 143 10.99 16.07 -7.91
N SER A 144 9.98 16.85 -8.27
CA SER A 144 10.01 18.32 -8.14
C SER A 144 10.14 18.74 -6.66
N PRO A 145 10.98 19.75 -6.34
CA PRO A 145 11.01 20.33 -4.99
C PRO A 145 9.70 21.03 -4.60
N TYR A 146 8.81 21.31 -5.56
CA TYR A 146 7.48 21.90 -5.33
C TYR A 146 6.36 20.85 -5.25
N SER A 147 6.70 19.56 -5.19
CA SER A 147 5.69 18.50 -5.04
C SER A 147 4.99 18.60 -3.68
N ASN A 148 3.68 18.38 -3.67
CA ASN A 148 2.86 18.29 -2.46
C ASN A 148 3.07 16.98 -1.67
N MET A 149 3.87 16.05 -2.19
CA MET A 149 4.28 14.84 -1.47
C MET A 149 5.34 15.13 -0.39
N TRP A 150 6.08 16.24 -0.53
CA TRP A 150 7.03 16.67 0.49
C TRP A 150 6.31 17.10 1.77
N ARG A 151 6.93 16.83 2.91
CA ARG A 151 6.56 17.49 4.16
C ARG A 151 6.87 18.98 4.06
N GLU A 152 6.10 19.80 4.77
CA GLU A 152 6.38 21.23 4.89
C GLU A 152 7.83 21.47 5.36
N GLY A 153 8.56 22.32 4.62
CA GLY A 153 9.98 22.60 4.87
C GLY A 153 10.97 21.69 4.14
N TYR A 154 10.49 20.66 3.42
CA TYR A 154 11.31 19.77 2.58
C TYR A 154 11.07 20.02 1.09
N PRO A 155 12.02 19.62 0.21
CA PRO A 155 13.32 19.01 0.53
C PRO A 155 14.31 20.00 1.15
N THR A 156 15.21 19.48 1.99
CA THR A 156 16.36 20.23 2.54
C THR A 156 17.66 19.90 1.79
N ASN A 157 18.73 20.65 2.05
CA ASN A 157 19.99 20.50 1.32
C ASN A 157 20.90 19.38 1.87
N ASP A 158 20.64 18.87 3.07
CA ASP A 158 21.48 17.95 3.84
C ASP A 158 21.05 16.47 3.76
N GLY A 159 19.95 16.17 3.07
CA GLY A 159 19.49 14.80 2.86
C GLY A 159 20.24 14.07 1.74
N GLU A 160 20.41 12.76 1.88
CA GLU A 160 20.95 11.86 0.84
C GLU A 160 19.90 10.85 0.36
N PHE A 161 19.10 10.35 1.31
CA PHE A 161 18.06 9.36 1.07
C PHE A 161 16.73 9.87 1.60
N ALA A 162 15.65 9.57 0.88
CA ALA A 162 14.31 9.96 1.27
C ALA A 162 13.55 8.79 1.91
N TYR A 163 12.62 9.16 2.78
CA TYR A 163 11.78 8.26 3.55
C TYR A 163 10.40 8.87 3.72
N LEU A 164 9.41 8.02 3.99
CA LEU A 164 8.10 8.45 4.45
C LEU A 164 8.11 8.65 5.95
N VAL A 165 7.51 9.74 6.39
CA VAL A 165 7.14 9.99 7.78
C VAL A 165 5.62 9.89 7.92
N ASP A 166 5.17 9.17 8.94
CA ASP A 166 3.78 9.22 9.40
C ASP A 166 3.60 10.43 10.33
N VAL A 167 3.04 11.51 9.78
CA VAL A 167 2.82 12.76 10.52
C VAL A 167 1.52 12.64 11.30
N LYS A 168 1.64 12.45 12.62
CA LYS A 168 0.48 12.49 13.53
C LYS A 168 -0.11 13.90 13.58
N VAL A 169 -1.43 14.01 13.54
CA VAL A 169 -2.09 15.31 13.79
C VAL A 169 -1.90 15.69 15.27
N TYR A 170 -1.45 16.91 15.52
CA TYR A 170 -1.16 17.39 16.89
C TYR A 170 -2.39 17.28 17.79
N GLY A 171 -2.26 16.53 18.89
CA GLY A 171 -3.35 16.34 19.86
C GLY A 171 -4.42 15.33 19.45
N SER A 172 -4.24 14.59 18.35
CA SER A 172 -5.12 13.48 17.96
C SER A 172 -4.37 12.13 18.03
N THR A 173 -5.16 11.05 18.04
CA THR A 173 -4.69 9.67 17.83
C THR A 173 -4.81 9.25 16.37
N GLU A 174 -5.17 10.17 15.47
CA GLU A 174 -5.36 9.90 14.05
C GLU A 174 -4.00 9.97 13.36
N TYR A 175 -3.52 8.78 12.99
CA TYR A 175 -2.42 8.57 12.06
C TYR A 175 -2.93 8.73 10.62
N GLY A 176 -2.02 8.85 9.66
CA GLY A 176 -2.40 8.48 8.28
C GLY A 176 -2.25 9.58 7.25
N ARG A 177 -1.29 10.49 7.40
CA ARG A 177 -0.74 11.16 6.22
C ARG A 177 0.76 10.90 6.13
N LEU A 178 1.13 10.11 5.12
CA LEU A 178 2.51 9.90 4.78
C LEU A 178 3.02 11.10 3.99
N GLN A 179 4.18 11.60 4.37
CA GLN A 179 4.86 12.66 3.65
C GLN A 179 6.33 12.29 3.46
N ILE A 180 6.95 12.83 2.41
CA ILE A 180 8.35 12.58 2.11
C ILE A 180 9.22 13.58 2.87
N GLU A 181 10.26 13.06 3.50
CA GLU A 181 11.39 13.82 4.04
C GLU A 181 12.71 13.30 3.46
N GLY A 182 13.75 14.11 3.57
CA GLY A 182 15.12 13.73 3.25
C GLY A 182 15.99 13.73 4.51
N MET A 183 16.86 12.74 4.67
CA MET A 183 17.83 12.74 5.77
C MET A 183 19.20 12.21 5.31
N PRO A 184 20.29 12.57 6.00
CA PRO A 184 21.57 11.90 5.82
C PRO A 184 21.46 10.41 6.14
N GLN A 185 22.47 9.62 5.74
CA GLN A 185 22.50 8.18 5.99
C GLN A 185 22.36 7.86 7.49
N VAL A 186 21.17 7.39 7.87
CA VAL A 186 20.88 6.79 9.18
C VAL A 186 20.26 5.42 8.95
N ALA A 187 19.98 4.67 10.01
CA ALA A 187 19.23 3.44 9.89
C ALA A 187 17.76 3.64 10.22
N LEU A 188 16.88 3.00 9.43
CA LEU A 188 15.47 2.88 9.75
C LEU A 188 15.12 1.45 10.13
N ARG A 189 13.85 1.22 10.44
CA ARG A 189 13.32 -0.10 10.84
C ARG A 189 12.19 -0.58 9.94
N ARG A 190 11.86 0.20 8.91
CA ARG A 190 10.82 -0.08 7.93
C ARG A 190 11.22 0.43 6.57
N TYR A 191 10.59 -0.13 5.56
CA TYR A 191 10.77 0.18 4.17
C TYR A 191 9.46 -0.06 3.41
N VAL A 192 9.28 0.66 2.31
CA VAL A 192 8.16 0.45 1.41
C VAL A 192 8.71 -0.05 0.09
N CYS A 193 8.21 -1.18 -0.38
CA CYS A 193 8.50 -1.71 -1.71
C CYS A 193 7.35 -1.40 -2.67
N GLN A 194 7.66 -1.31 -3.96
CA GLN A 194 6.70 -1.27 -5.03
C GLN A 194 6.95 -2.43 -6.00
N ALA A 195 5.88 -3.11 -6.41
CA ALA A 195 5.90 -4.09 -7.49
C ALA A 195 5.36 -3.46 -8.78
N THR A 196 6.01 -3.76 -9.91
CA THR A 196 5.69 -3.28 -11.26
C THR A 196 5.80 -4.38 -12.30
#